data_AF-A0A2H5ASA7-F1
#
_entry.id   AF-A0A2H5ASA7-F1
#
_cell.length_a   1.000
_cell.length_b   1.000
_cell.length_c   1.000
_cell.angle_alpha   90.00
_cell.angle_beta   90.00
_cell.angle_gamma   90.00
#
_symmetry.space_group_name_H-M   'P 1'
#
loop_
_entity.id
_entity.type
_entity.pdbx_description
1 polymer ?
#
loop_
_entity_poly.entity_id
_entity_poly.type
_entity_poly.pdbx_seq_one_letter_code
_entity_poly.pdbx_strand_id
1 'polypeptide(L)'
;MPISRFLQQSEKADRSRSTLIALPDIPEEEIAALLGIDADEADDVHDLRPEHAEFFRSRTAAELDFADYEYLLITHLAEPVGPVEAVVRGVIHDGQFDWVMADSLLWYAGQQSRISGTPAHELAMAATEALLADGLAELGEVGFEPWPGSREELLARAAREYEELWKDRQGPGFWIANTPAGNEAAKSLGR
;
A
#
# COMPACT_ATOMS: atom_id res chain seq x y z
N MET A 1 6.26 5.30 14.76
CA MET A 1 7.44 5.56 13.90
C MET A 1 7.38 6.99 13.38
N PRO A 2 8.50 7.62 13.04
CA PRO A 2 8.46 8.90 12.31
C PRO A 2 7.84 8.65 10.94
N ILE A 3 6.70 9.28 10.69
CA ILE A 3 6.01 9.21 9.41
C ILE A 3 6.73 10.13 8.42
N SER A 4 7.19 9.56 7.31
CA SER A 4 7.76 10.35 6.22
C SER A 4 6.67 10.69 5.22
N ARG A 5 6.56 11.97 4.85
CA ARG A 5 5.58 12.43 3.86
C ARG A 5 6.27 12.96 2.62
N PHE A 6 5.69 12.65 1.46
CA PHE A 6 6.19 13.08 0.16
C PHE A 6 5.03 13.60 -0.69
N LEU A 7 5.30 14.58 -1.54
CA LEU A 7 4.48 14.83 -2.71
C LEU A 7 5.08 14.06 -3.86
N GLN A 8 4.33 13.11 -4.41
CA GLN A 8 4.65 12.62 -5.74
C GLN A 8 4.06 13.56 -6.76
N GLN A 9 4.92 14.14 -7.58
CA GLN A 9 4.56 14.94 -8.73
C GLN A 9 4.70 14.09 -9.98
N SER A 10 3.62 14.00 -10.77
CA SER A 10 3.59 13.26 -12.04
C SER A 10 3.11 14.16 -13.17
N GLU A 11 3.79 14.12 -14.32
CA GLU A 11 3.36 14.87 -15.51
C GLU A 11 2.00 14.31 -16.01
N LYS A 12 1.00 15.17 -16.23
CA LYS A 12 -0.31 14.72 -16.75
C LYS A 12 -0.21 14.06 -18.13
N ALA A 13 0.74 14.51 -18.95
CA ALA A 13 1.00 13.97 -20.28
C ALA A 13 1.71 12.60 -20.25
N ASP A 14 2.47 12.32 -19.18
CA ASP A 14 3.22 11.08 -19.00
C ASP A 14 3.41 10.75 -17.52
N ARG A 15 2.45 10.01 -16.96
CA ARG A 15 2.46 9.61 -15.54
C ARG A 15 3.61 8.69 -15.17
N SER A 16 4.34 8.12 -16.13
CA SER A 16 5.53 7.31 -15.85
C SER A 16 6.71 8.16 -15.34
N ARG A 17 6.68 9.47 -15.63
CA ARG A 17 7.67 10.44 -15.16
C ARG A 17 7.15 11.06 -13.86
N SER A 18 7.60 10.50 -12.74
CA SER A 18 7.29 11.03 -11.42
C SER A 18 8.54 11.41 -10.65
N THR A 19 8.40 12.39 -9.76
CA THR A 19 9.43 12.76 -8.79
C THR A 19 8.82 12.85 -7.40
N LEU A 20 9.64 12.57 -6.38
CA LEU A 20 9.24 12.69 -4.98
C LEU A 20 9.82 13.96 -4.38
N ILE A 21 8.95 14.78 -3.79
CA ILE A 21 9.29 16.00 -3.08
C ILE A 21 9.08 15.73 -1.60
N ALA A 22 10.16 15.70 -0.82
CA ALA A 22 10.07 15.50 0.62
C ALA A 22 9.31 16.65 1.28
N LEU A 23 8.42 16.31 2.21
CA LEU A 23 7.73 17.27 3.07
C LEU A 23 8.36 17.26 4.48
N PRO A 24 8.28 18.38 5.21
CA PRO A 24 8.56 18.37 6.64
C PRO A 24 7.56 17.44 7.36
N ASP A 25 7.81 17.19 8.64
CA ASP A 25 6.82 16.51 9.47
C ASP A 25 5.57 17.39 9.59
N ILE A 26 4.41 16.84 9.22
CA ILE A 26 3.11 17.51 9.22
C ILE A 26 2.19 16.66 10.09
N PRO A 27 1.58 17.19 11.16
CA PRO A 27 0.68 16.41 12.00
C PRO A 27 -0.47 15.78 11.21
N GLU A 28 -0.88 14.57 11.60
CA GLU A 28 -2.02 13.86 10.98
C GLU A 28 -3.29 14.70 11.03
N GLU A 29 -3.54 15.40 12.14
CA GLU A 29 -4.71 16.25 12.32
C GLU A 29 -4.71 17.43 11.33
N GLU A 30 -3.54 17.92 10.95
CA GLU A 30 -3.42 19.00 9.98
C GLU A 30 -3.70 18.50 8.55
N ILE A 31 -3.21 17.30 8.20
CA ILE A 31 -3.53 16.65 6.92
C ILE A 31 -5.02 16.30 6.85
N ALA A 32 -5.57 15.72 7.91
CA ALA A 32 -6.98 15.36 8.02
C ALA A 32 -7.88 16.59 7.83
N ALA A 33 -7.56 17.69 8.51
CA ALA A 33 -8.29 18.96 8.36
C ALA A 33 -8.16 19.55 6.94
N LEU A 34 -6.99 19.45 6.31
CA LEU A 34 -6.76 19.91 4.93
C LEU A 34 -7.58 19.12 3.91
N LEU A 35 -7.65 17.80 4.08
CA LEU A 35 -8.30 16.89 3.15
C LEU A 35 -9.79 16.70 3.43
N GLY A 36 -10.25 17.03 4.64
CA GLY A 36 -11.63 16.81 5.07
C GLY A 36 -11.93 15.34 5.34
N ILE A 37 -10.95 14.62 5.90
CA ILE A 37 -10.99 13.19 6.24
C ILE A 37 -10.76 13.00 7.74
N ASP A 38 -10.96 11.78 8.23
CA ASP A 38 -10.63 11.44 9.62
C ASP A 38 -9.10 11.29 9.81
N ALA A 39 -8.62 11.48 11.03
CA ALA A 39 -7.17 11.51 11.31
C ALA A 39 -6.48 10.16 11.08
N ASP A 40 -7.21 9.06 11.26
CA ASP A 40 -6.78 7.70 10.97
C ASP A 40 -6.72 7.38 9.47
N GLU A 41 -7.24 8.25 8.60
CA GLU A 41 -7.07 8.17 7.14
C GLU A 41 -5.91 9.06 6.64
N ALA A 42 -5.28 9.86 7.52
CA ALA A 42 -4.25 10.82 7.12
C ALA A 42 -2.92 10.18 6.71
N ASP A 43 -2.74 8.88 6.98
CA ASP A 43 -1.59 8.08 6.60
C ASP A 43 -1.75 7.33 5.26
N ASP A 44 -2.85 7.57 4.55
CA ASP A 44 -3.10 7.05 3.20
C ASP A 44 -2.47 7.89 2.08
N VAL A 45 -2.64 7.40 0.83
CA VAL A 45 -2.31 8.14 -0.38
C VAL A 45 -3.49 8.98 -0.84
N HIS A 46 -3.29 10.29 -1.00
CA HIS A 46 -4.38 11.22 -1.30
C HIS A 46 -4.13 12.02 -2.57
N ASP A 47 -5.15 12.14 -3.42
CA ASP A 47 -5.10 13.05 -4.57
C ASP A 47 -5.19 14.48 -4.06
N LEU A 48 -4.22 15.32 -4.47
CA LEU A 48 -4.26 16.74 -4.13
C LEU A 48 -5.02 17.55 -5.17
N ARG A 49 -5.85 18.46 -4.70
CA ARG A 49 -6.61 19.40 -5.51
C ARG A 49 -5.88 20.74 -5.58
N PRO A 50 -6.13 21.57 -6.60
CA PRO A 50 -5.55 22.90 -6.71
C PRO A 50 -5.77 23.79 -5.47
N GLU A 51 -6.89 23.63 -4.77
CA GLU A 51 -7.16 24.35 -3.51
C GLU A 51 -6.20 23.98 -2.36
N HIS A 52 -5.55 22.82 -2.41
CA HIS A 52 -4.55 22.39 -1.43
C HIS A 52 -3.15 22.98 -1.71
N ALA A 53 -2.94 23.63 -2.86
CA ALA A 53 -1.62 24.05 -3.30
C ALA A 53 -0.92 25.03 -2.35
N GLU A 54 -1.67 25.98 -1.78
CA GLU A 54 -1.09 27.00 -0.88
C GLU A 54 -0.52 26.35 0.40
N PHE A 55 -1.24 25.38 0.95
CA PHE A 55 -0.79 24.63 2.12
C PHE A 55 0.59 24.00 1.90
N PHE A 56 0.78 23.32 0.77
CA PHE A 56 2.04 22.62 0.48
C PHE A 56 3.14 23.55 -0.01
N ARG A 57 2.84 24.60 -0.77
CA ARG A 57 3.83 25.62 -1.16
C ARG A 57 4.47 26.31 0.06
N SER A 58 3.73 26.44 1.16
CA SER A 58 4.29 26.99 2.40
C SER A 58 5.27 26.05 3.12
N ARG A 59 5.34 24.77 2.71
CA ARG A 59 6.09 23.69 3.39
C ARG A 59 7.18 23.06 2.53
N THR A 60 7.25 23.39 1.25
CA THR A 60 8.29 22.93 0.33
C THR A 60 8.87 24.10 -0.45
N ALA A 61 10.14 24.00 -0.82
CA ALA A 61 10.78 24.96 -1.72
C ALA A 61 10.40 24.74 -3.20
N ALA A 62 9.68 23.65 -3.51
CA ALA A 62 9.28 23.33 -4.88
C ALA A 62 8.11 24.21 -5.36
N GLU A 63 8.18 24.66 -6.61
CA GLU A 63 7.04 25.26 -7.28
C GLU A 63 6.02 24.18 -7.64
N LEU A 64 4.80 24.31 -7.11
CA LEU A 64 3.71 23.38 -7.41
C LEU A 64 2.83 23.96 -8.53
N ASP A 65 2.91 23.32 -9.69
CA ASP A 65 2.08 23.61 -10.86
C ASP A 65 1.02 22.51 -11.06
N PHE A 66 -0.21 22.79 -10.65
CA PHE A 66 -1.36 21.88 -10.81
C PHE A 66 -2.00 21.95 -12.21
N ALA A 67 -1.54 22.85 -13.09
CA ALA A 67 -2.01 22.88 -14.47
C ALA A 67 -1.41 21.69 -15.25
N ASP A 68 -0.09 21.51 -15.13
CA ASP A 68 0.67 20.51 -15.90
C ASP A 68 0.91 19.20 -15.14
N TYR A 69 0.81 19.21 -13.81
CA TYR A 69 1.10 18.05 -12.98
C TYR A 69 -0.08 17.62 -12.10
N GLU A 70 -0.10 16.34 -11.78
CA GLU A 70 -0.89 15.76 -10.71
C GLU A 70 0.01 15.55 -9.49
N TYR A 71 -0.56 15.73 -8.30
CA TYR A 71 0.17 15.52 -7.06
C TYR A 71 -0.58 14.51 -6.18
N LEU A 72 0.17 13.53 -5.68
CA LEU A 72 -0.27 12.64 -4.63
C LEU A 72 0.45 13.00 -3.34
N LEU A 73 -0.28 13.16 -2.25
CA LEU A 73 0.32 13.07 -0.92
C LEU A 73 0.55 11.59 -0.64
N ILE A 74 1.80 11.21 -0.43
CA ILE A 74 2.18 9.86 -0.01
C ILE A 74 2.65 9.94 1.42
N THR A 75 2.02 9.16 2.28
CA THR A 75 2.43 8.99 3.67
C THR A 75 3.03 7.60 3.83
N HIS A 76 4.28 7.52 4.29
CA HIS A 76 4.99 6.26 4.51
C HIS A 76 5.37 6.09 5.97
N LEU A 77 5.16 4.89 6.49
CA LEU A 77 5.62 4.48 7.82
C LEU A 77 7.14 4.22 7.89
N ALA A 78 7.86 4.18 6.75
CA ALA A 78 9.31 3.89 6.69
C ALA A 78 10.01 4.47 5.45
N GLU A 79 11.34 4.26 5.33
CA GLU A 79 12.16 4.58 4.15
C GLU A 79 11.53 4.08 2.84
N PRO A 80 11.77 4.77 1.71
CA PRO A 80 11.23 4.35 0.42
C PRO A 80 11.77 2.98 0.03
N VAL A 81 10.89 1.98 0.03
CA VAL A 81 11.15 0.61 -0.43
C VAL A 81 10.50 0.37 -1.79
N GLY A 82 10.85 -0.74 -2.44
CA GLY A 82 10.19 -1.14 -3.70
C GLY A 82 8.68 -1.38 -3.50
N PRO A 83 7.85 -1.21 -4.54
CA PRO A 83 6.39 -1.27 -4.40
C PRO A 83 5.89 -2.62 -3.91
N VAL A 84 6.51 -3.73 -4.33
CA VAL A 84 6.18 -5.08 -3.83
C VAL A 84 6.49 -5.21 -2.34
N GLU A 85 7.66 -4.73 -1.92
CA GLU A 85 8.07 -4.77 -0.51
C GLU A 85 7.14 -3.91 0.36
N ALA A 86 6.70 -2.76 -0.13
CA ALA A 86 5.73 -1.93 0.57
C ALA A 86 4.40 -2.67 0.80
N VAL A 87 3.89 -3.40 -0.21
CA VAL A 87 2.68 -4.23 -0.06
C VAL A 87 2.91 -5.34 0.96
N VAL A 88 4.03 -6.06 0.87
CA VAL A 88 4.40 -7.13 1.82
C VAL A 88 4.43 -6.60 3.25
N ARG A 89 5.11 -5.47 3.47
CA ARG A 89 5.27 -4.85 4.80
C ARG A 89 3.92 -4.45 5.41
N GLY A 90 3.01 -3.88 4.60
CA GLY A 90 1.67 -3.54 5.04
C GLY A 90 0.87 -4.78 5.49
N VAL A 91 0.84 -5.81 4.64
CA VAL A 91 0.11 -7.05 4.92
C VAL A 91 0.61 -7.77 6.17
N ILE A 92 1.94 -7.92 6.33
CA ILE A 92 2.47 -8.61 7.52
C ILE A 92 2.32 -7.78 8.79
N HIS A 93 2.31 -6.46 8.68
CA HIS A 93 2.06 -5.59 9.83
C HIS A 93 0.64 -5.81 10.35
N ASP A 94 -0.36 -5.75 9.48
CA ASP A 94 -1.76 -5.95 9.86
C ASP A 94 -2.05 -7.39 10.30
N GLY A 95 -1.38 -8.36 9.66
CA GLY A 95 -1.44 -9.78 9.98
C GLY A 95 -0.70 -10.19 11.26
N GLN A 96 -0.16 -9.25 12.04
CA GLN A 96 0.64 -9.57 13.23
C GLN A 96 -0.17 -10.29 14.32
N PHE A 97 -1.46 -9.98 14.45
CA PHE A 97 -2.30 -10.46 15.55
C PHE A 97 -3.44 -11.38 15.10
N ASP A 98 -3.77 -11.37 13.82
CA ASP A 98 -4.81 -12.21 13.24
C ASP A 98 -4.58 -12.41 11.74
N TRP A 99 -5.37 -13.26 11.12
CA TRP A 99 -5.42 -13.38 9.68
C TRP A 99 -5.97 -12.10 9.05
N VAL A 100 -5.40 -11.70 7.93
CA VAL A 100 -5.93 -10.63 7.09
C VAL A 100 -6.57 -11.19 5.85
N MET A 101 -7.63 -10.55 5.38
CA MET A 101 -8.27 -10.94 4.13
C MET A 101 -7.41 -10.52 2.94
N ALA A 102 -7.54 -11.24 1.82
CA ALA A 102 -6.86 -10.90 0.57
C ALA A 102 -7.21 -9.48 0.07
N ASP A 103 -8.32 -8.90 0.51
CA ASP A 103 -8.71 -7.51 0.25
C ASP A 103 -7.71 -6.48 0.79
N SER A 104 -7.03 -6.79 1.90
CA SER A 104 -6.08 -5.91 2.56
C SER A 104 -4.81 -5.83 1.71
N LEU A 105 -4.37 -6.98 1.19
CA LEU A 105 -3.29 -7.03 0.21
C LEU A 105 -3.67 -6.28 -1.09
N LEU A 106 -4.90 -6.44 -1.59
CA LEU A 106 -5.38 -5.67 -2.75
C LEU A 106 -5.44 -4.17 -2.48
N TRP A 107 -5.80 -3.78 -1.26
CA TRP A 107 -5.83 -2.38 -0.84
C TRP A 107 -4.42 -1.79 -0.86
N TYR A 108 -3.45 -2.44 -0.21
CA TYR A 108 -2.03 -2.02 -0.25
C TYR A 108 -1.50 -1.97 -1.69
N ALA A 109 -1.80 -2.98 -2.50
CA ALA A 109 -1.40 -3.01 -3.90
C ALA A 109 -2.05 -1.87 -4.71
N GLY A 110 -3.27 -1.47 -4.39
CA GLY A 110 -3.94 -0.30 -4.95
C GLY A 110 -3.21 1.00 -4.62
N GLN A 111 -2.82 1.20 -3.36
CA GLN A 111 -2.04 2.37 -2.94
C GLN A 111 -0.70 2.42 -3.68
N GLN A 112 0.03 1.29 -3.72
CA GLN A 112 1.32 1.21 -4.40
C GLN A 112 1.20 1.29 -5.93
N SER A 113 0.07 0.88 -6.51
CA SER A 113 -0.21 1.01 -7.94
C SER A 113 -0.30 2.47 -8.35
N ARG A 114 -0.93 3.32 -7.52
CA ARG A 114 -1.01 4.77 -7.75
C ARG A 114 0.35 5.43 -7.73
N ILE A 115 1.26 4.93 -6.88
CA ILE A 115 2.62 5.45 -6.73
C ILE A 115 3.53 4.98 -7.87
N SER A 116 3.57 3.68 -8.11
CA SER A 116 4.54 3.08 -9.06
C SER A 116 4.08 3.11 -10.52
N GLY A 117 2.78 3.26 -10.77
CA GLY A 117 2.17 3.04 -12.08
C GLY A 117 2.05 1.56 -12.47
N THR A 118 2.59 0.62 -11.68
CA THR A 118 2.41 -0.83 -11.90
C THR A 118 0.96 -1.21 -11.59
N PRO A 119 0.29 -2.03 -12.42
CA PRO A 119 -1.09 -2.45 -12.14
C PRO A 119 -1.22 -3.15 -10.78
N ALA A 120 -2.25 -2.79 -10.01
CA ALA A 120 -2.47 -3.34 -8.67
C ALA A 120 -2.53 -4.88 -8.64
N HIS A 121 -3.08 -5.52 -9.68
CA HIS A 121 -3.13 -6.97 -9.76
C HIS A 121 -1.76 -7.63 -9.91
N GLU A 122 -0.84 -7.00 -10.65
CA GLU A 122 0.55 -7.45 -10.78
C GLU A 122 1.28 -7.31 -9.45
N LEU A 123 1.10 -6.17 -8.77
CA LEU A 123 1.68 -5.94 -7.44
C LEU A 123 1.15 -6.92 -6.40
N ALA A 124 -0.16 -7.20 -6.41
CA ALA A 124 -0.77 -8.15 -5.50
C ALA A 124 -0.21 -9.56 -5.68
N MET A 125 -0.10 -10.02 -6.93
CA MET A 125 0.47 -11.32 -7.24
C MET A 125 1.96 -11.40 -6.89
N ALA A 126 2.74 -10.37 -7.21
CA ALA A 126 4.16 -10.32 -6.86
C ALA A 126 4.39 -10.30 -5.34
N ALA A 127 3.54 -9.59 -4.59
CA ALA A 127 3.59 -9.56 -3.13
C ALA A 127 3.21 -10.92 -2.53
N THR A 128 2.19 -11.59 -3.09
CA THR A 128 1.81 -12.96 -2.68
C THR A 128 2.95 -13.95 -2.92
N GLU A 129 3.61 -13.85 -4.07
CA GLU A 129 4.79 -14.65 -4.39
C GLU A 129 5.92 -14.40 -3.39
N ALA A 130 6.22 -13.14 -3.07
CA ALA A 130 7.25 -12.78 -2.10
C ALA A 130 6.92 -13.34 -0.70
N LEU A 131 5.68 -13.14 -0.23
CA LEU A 131 5.21 -13.66 1.06
C LEU A 131 5.42 -15.18 1.19
N LEU A 132 5.09 -15.93 0.15
CA LEU A 132 5.24 -17.40 0.13
C LEU A 132 6.70 -17.83 -0.06
N ALA A 133 7.45 -17.15 -0.94
CA ALA A 133 8.84 -17.49 -1.23
C ALA A 133 9.74 -17.28 -0.02
N ASP A 134 9.50 -16.21 0.74
CA ASP A 134 10.26 -15.87 1.94
C ASP A 134 9.69 -16.55 3.21
N GLY A 135 8.61 -17.33 3.07
CA GLY A 135 7.97 -18.04 4.17
C GLY A 135 7.38 -17.11 5.23
N LEU A 136 6.98 -15.90 4.84
CA LEU A 136 6.43 -14.87 5.72
C LEU A 136 4.95 -15.08 6.01
N ALA A 137 4.21 -15.69 5.09
CA ALA A 137 2.80 -15.96 5.29
C ALA A 137 2.36 -17.33 4.73
N GLU A 138 1.21 -17.78 5.23
CA GLU A 138 0.45 -18.91 4.74
C GLU A 138 -0.90 -18.40 4.18
N LEU A 139 -1.40 -19.06 3.15
CA LEU A 139 -2.72 -18.78 2.57
C LEU A 139 -3.73 -19.78 3.08
N GLY A 140 -4.98 -19.36 3.28
CA GLY A 140 -6.01 -20.23 3.83
C GLY A 140 -7.42 -19.80 3.49
N GLU A 141 -8.38 -20.64 3.89
CA GLU A 141 -9.80 -20.40 3.67
C GLU A 141 -10.50 -19.78 4.87
N VAL A 142 -11.76 -19.41 4.65
CA VAL A 142 -12.68 -19.00 5.71
C VAL A 142 -12.74 -20.10 6.77
N GLY A 143 -12.36 -19.77 8.00
CA GLY A 143 -12.16 -20.76 9.08
C GLY A 143 -10.72 -20.82 9.61
N PHE A 144 -9.81 -20.02 9.02
CA PHE A 144 -8.42 -19.87 9.48
C PHE A 144 -7.61 -21.17 9.38
N GLU A 145 -7.90 -21.95 8.34
CA GLU A 145 -7.18 -23.18 8.02
C GLU A 145 -6.26 -22.95 6.81
N PRO A 146 -4.95 -23.19 6.95
CA PRO A 146 -4.02 -23.09 5.84
C PRO A 146 -4.37 -24.07 4.72
N TRP A 147 -4.24 -23.60 3.48
CA TRP A 147 -4.37 -24.44 2.31
C TRP A 147 -3.20 -25.43 2.23
N PRO A 148 -3.45 -26.72 1.97
CA PRO A 148 -2.39 -27.66 1.65
C PRO A 148 -1.90 -27.42 0.22
N GLY A 149 -0.61 -27.65 -0.02
CA GLY A 149 -0.04 -27.69 -1.36
C GLY A 149 1.39 -27.17 -1.43
N SER A 150 2.00 -27.27 -2.62
CA SER A 150 3.25 -26.58 -2.92
C SER A 150 2.99 -25.09 -3.13
N ARG A 151 4.06 -24.28 -3.06
CA ARG A 151 4.01 -22.84 -3.35
C ARG A 151 3.37 -22.56 -4.71
N GLU A 152 3.70 -23.34 -5.74
CA GLU A 152 3.17 -23.17 -7.09
C GLU A 152 1.66 -23.47 -7.14
N GLU A 153 1.18 -24.46 -6.39
CA GLU A 153 -0.25 -24.77 -6.26
C GLU A 153 -1.01 -23.64 -5.52
N LEU A 154 -0.40 -23.11 -4.46
CA LEU A 154 -0.95 -21.99 -3.69
C LEU A 154 -1.03 -20.72 -4.53
N LEU A 155 0.02 -20.39 -5.30
CA LEU A 155 0.02 -19.23 -6.20
C LEU A 155 -1.01 -19.36 -7.31
N ALA A 156 -1.10 -20.55 -7.92
CA ALA A 156 -2.11 -20.81 -8.94
C ALA A 156 -3.53 -20.69 -8.37
N ARG A 157 -3.74 -21.05 -7.10
CA ARG A 157 -5.02 -20.86 -6.41
C ARG A 157 -5.28 -19.38 -6.12
N ALA A 158 -4.34 -18.67 -5.50
CA ALA A 158 -4.46 -17.25 -5.20
C ALA A 158 -4.78 -16.42 -6.46
N ALA A 159 -4.11 -16.69 -7.58
CA ALA A 159 -4.39 -16.03 -8.85
C ALA A 159 -5.84 -16.17 -9.31
N ARG A 160 -6.45 -17.36 -9.15
CA ARG A 160 -7.86 -17.60 -9.47
C ARG A 160 -8.80 -16.85 -8.53
N GLU A 161 -8.52 -16.89 -7.22
CA GLU A 161 -9.35 -16.19 -6.23
C GLU A 161 -9.31 -14.67 -6.46
N TYR A 162 -8.13 -14.13 -6.78
CA TYR A 162 -8.05 -12.72 -7.12
C TYR A 162 -8.80 -12.38 -8.40
N GLU A 163 -8.76 -13.22 -9.44
CA GLU A 163 -9.52 -13.03 -10.67
C GLU A 163 -11.02 -12.85 -10.39
N GLU A 164 -11.57 -13.63 -9.47
CA GLU A 164 -12.97 -13.53 -9.05
C GLU A 164 -13.22 -12.26 -8.21
N LEU A 165 -12.32 -11.93 -7.28
CA LEU A 165 -12.40 -10.68 -6.50
C LEU A 165 -12.40 -9.43 -7.38
N TRP A 166 -11.66 -9.44 -8.49
CA TRP A 166 -11.62 -8.30 -9.42
C TRP A 166 -12.87 -8.17 -10.29
N LYS A 167 -13.52 -9.29 -10.65
CA LYS A 167 -14.73 -9.27 -11.49
C LYS A 167 -15.92 -8.69 -10.74
N ASP A 168 -16.21 -9.22 -9.55
CA ASP A 168 -17.47 -8.96 -8.86
C ASP A 168 -17.33 -8.23 -7.53
N ARG A 169 -16.09 -8.05 -7.02
CA ARG A 169 -15.82 -7.47 -5.68
C ARG A 169 -16.65 -8.08 -4.55
N GLN A 170 -17.11 -9.31 -4.73
CA GLN A 170 -17.95 -10.02 -3.78
C GLN A 170 -17.33 -11.38 -3.44
N GLY A 171 -17.23 -11.66 -2.14
CA GLY A 171 -16.70 -12.89 -1.60
C GLY A 171 -15.51 -12.65 -0.67
N PRO A 172 -15.25 -13.55 0.29
CA PRO A 172 -14.14 -13.41 1.23
C PRO A 172 -12.78 -13.69 0.58
N GLY A 173 -12.76 -14.17 -0.67
CA GLY A 173 -11.56 -14.61 -1.37
C GLY A 173 -10.81 -15.67 -0.55
N PHE A 174 -9.69 -15.26 0.02
CA PHE A 174 -8.88 -16.06 0.91
C PHE A 174 -8.28 -15.21 2.02
N TRP A 175 -7.70 -15.89 3.00
CA TRP A 175 -7.07 -15.27 4.15
C TRP A 175 -5.56 -15.50 4.12
N ILE A 176 -4.82 -14.57 4.71
CA ILE A 176 -3.37 -14.54 4.80
C ILE A 176 -3.02 -14.51 6.28
N ALA A 177 -2.29 -15.51 6.75
CA ALA A 177 -1.77 -15.57 8.12
C ALA A 177 -0.27 -15.39 8.10
N ASN A 178 0.26 -14.56 8.99
CA ASN A 178 1.68 -14.52 9.23
C ASN A 178 2.18 -15.87 9.78
N THR A 179 3.32 -16.33 9.26
CA THR A 179 4.10 -17.37 9.93
C THR A 179 4.84 -16.78 11.14
N PRO A 180 5.53 -17.60 11.97
CA PRO A 180 6.46 -17.06 12.96
C PRO A 180 7.51 -16.12 12.36
N ALA A 181 7.99 -16.38 11.15
CA ALA A 181 8.93 -15.50 10.46
C ALA A 181 8.28 -14.17 10.04
N GLY A 182 7.05 -14.21 9.52
CA GLY A 182 6.25 -13.02 9.23
C GLY A 182 6.03 -12.14 10.47
N ASN A 183 5.72 -12.75 11.62
CA ASN A 183 5.53 -12.03 12.87
C ASN A 183 6.82 -11.36 13.38
N GLU A 184 7.98 -12.00 13.23
CA GLU A 184 9.26 -11.38 13.57
C GLU A 184 9.61 -10.24 12.61
N ALA A 185 9.35 -10.42 11.30
CA ALA A 185 9.50 -9.35 10.31
C ALA A 185 8.61 -8.16 10.65
N ALA A 186 7.33 -8.38 10.98
CA ALA A 186 6.39 -7.34 11.39
C ALA A 186 6.87 -6.56 12.63
N LYS A 187 7.44 -7.24 13.64
CA LYS A 187 8.01 -6.56 14.83
C LYS A 187 9.19 -5.64 14.47
N SER A 188 9.96 -5.97 13.45
CA SER A 188 11.05 -5.12 12.98
C SER A 188 10.56 -3.84 12.29
N LEU A 189 9.29 -3.85 11.82
CA LEU A 189 8.59 -2.68 11.29
C LEU A 189 8.02 -1.77 12.39
N GLY A 190 8.17 -2.10 13.68
CA GLY A 190 7.55 -1.36 14.79
C GLY A 190 8.53 -0.61 15.70
N ARG A 191 9.78 -0.36 15.27
CA ARG A 191 10.80 0.38 16.05
C ARG A 191 11.18 1.72 15.43
#